data_AF-A0A173VPJ2-F1
#
_entry.id   AF-A0A173VPJ2-F1
#
_cell.length_a   1.000
_cell.length_b   1.000
_cell.length_c   1.000
_cell.angle_alpha   90.00
_cell.angle_beta   90.00
_cell.angle_gamma   90.00
#
_symmetry.space_group_name_H-M   'P 1'
#
loop_
_entity.id
_entity.type
_entity.pdbx_description
1 polymer ?
#
loop_
_entity_poly.entity_id
_entity_poly.type
_entity_poly.pdbx_seq_one_letter_code
_entity_poly.pdbx_strand_id
1 'polypeptide(L)'
;MEDNRTSIKKRLDDIFIEKMGYLVNRLTNDQRSKSLLSDSAGMQARDLLKLYMELENEFHIDFNPLVLDGNFDKYDCLLGYIVRKTGEKNVN
;
A
#
# COMPACT_ATOMS: atom_id res chain seq x y z
N MET A 1 15.93 -13.10 -11.24
CA MET A 1 15.18 -12.98 -9.97
C MET A 1 14.25 -11.81 -10.15
N GLU A 2 12.95 -12.01 -9.98
CA GLU A 2 12.00 -10.91 -9.99
C GLU A 2 12.33 -10.02 -8.78
N ASP A 3 12.60 -8.73 -9.01
CA ASP A 3 12.95 -7.81 -7.92
C ASP A 3 11.88 -7.89 -6.82
N ASN A 4 12.29 -8.09 -5.57
CA ASN A 4 11.37 -8.17 -4.42
C ASN A 4 10.37 -7.00 -4.42
N ARG A 5 10.85 -5.80 -4.79
CA ARG A 5 10.02 -4.60 -4.98
C ARG A 5 8.95 -4.76 -6.06
N THR A 6 9.26 -5.38 -7.19
CA THR A 6 8.31 -5.62 -8.29
C THR A 6 7.22 -6.60 -7.88
N SER A 7 7.58 -7.68 -7.18
CA SER A 7 6.62 -8.65 -6.65
C SER A 7 5.67 -8.01 -5.61
N ILE A 8 6.23 -7.27 -4.65
CA ILE A 8 5.44 -6.56 -3.64
C ILE A 8 4.54 -5.50 -4.27
N LYS A 9 5.04 -4.74 -5.25
CA LYS A 9 4.24 -3.76 -5.99
C LYS A 9 3.06 -4.43 -6.68
N LYS A 10 3.29 -5.57 -7.34
CA LYS A 10 2.22 -6.34 -7.98
C LYS A 10 1.18 -6.79 -6.96
N ARG A 11 1.61 -7.34 -5.82
CA ARG A 11 0.67 -7.77 -4.79
C ARG A 11 -0.11 -6.60 -4.16
N LEU A 12 0.55 -5.47 -3.92
CA LEU A 12 -0.10 -4.25 -3.45
C LEU A 12 -1.18 -3.80 -4.45
N ASP A 13 -0.86 -3.78 -5.75
CA ASP A 13 -1.82 -3.48 -6.81
C ASP A 13 -3.02 -4.46 -6.80
N ASP A 14 -2.77 -5.76 -6.60
CA ASP A 14 -3.82 -6.77 -6.53
C ASP A 14 -4.74 -6.56 -5.31
N ILE A 15 -4.21 -6.14 -4.14
CA ILE A 15 -5.01 -5.82 -2.95
C ILE A 15 -5.95 -4.64 -3.20
N PHE A 16 -5.47 -3.58 -3.89
CA PHE A 16 -6.34 -2.47 -4.28
C PHE A 16 -7.51 -2.94 -5.16
N ILE A 17 -7.28 -3.91 -6.04
CA ILE A 17 -8.31 -4.49 -6.90
C ILE A 17 -9.26 -5.38 -6.07
N GLU A 18 -8.71 -6.39 -5.41
CA GLU A 18 -9.44 -7.48 -4.75
C GLU A 18 -10.20 -7.02 -3.50
N LYS A 19 -9.58 -6.18 -2.67
CA LYS A 19 -10.08 -5.84 -1.32
C LYS A 19 -10.70 -4.47 -1.22
N MET A 20 -10.23 -3.53 -2.04
CA MET A 20 -10.70 -2.14 -2.05
C MET A 20 -11.71 -1.86 -3.16
N GLY A 21 -11.98 -2.82 -4.05
CA GLY A 21 -13.02 -2.67 -5.08
C GLY A 21 -12.65 -1.75 -6.23
N TYR A 22 -11.35 -1.46 -6.44
CA TYR A 22 -10.84 -0.75 -7.62
C TYR A 22 -10.90 -1.62 -8.91
N LEU A 23 -11.82 -2.58 -8.96
CA LEU A 23 -11.98 -3.65 -9.94
C LEU A 23 -12.06 -3.18 -11.41
N VAL A 24 -12.39 -1.92 -11.66
CA VAL A 24 -12.55 -1.39 -13.02
C VAL A 24 -11.31 -0.65 -13.52
N ASN A 25 -10.48 -0.07 -12.63
CA ASN A 25 -9.24 0.58 -13.01
C ASN A 25 -8.22 0.48 -11.86
N ARG A 26 -7.07 -0.14 -12.15
CA ARG A 26 -5.85 0.03 -11.35
C ARG A 26 -5.66 1.51 -11.05
N LEU A 27 -5.19 1.86 -9.84
CA LEU A 27 -4.79 3.24 -9.53
C LEU A 27 -3.90 3.75 -10.68
N THR A 28 -4.32 4.86 -11.29
CA THR A 28 -3.55 5.48 -12.35
C THR A 28 -2.21 5.98 -11.81
N ASN A 29 -1.23 6.20 -12.69
CA ASN A 29 0.06 6.73 -12.25
C ASN A 29 -0.07 8.11 -11.57
N ASP A 30 -1.06 8.92 -11.96
CA ASP A 30 -1.37 10.21 -11.31
C ASP A 30 -1.98 10.03 -9.91
N GLN A 31 -2.84 9.03 -9.72
CA GLN A 31 -3.39 8.72 -8.40
C GLN A 31 -2.31 8.17 -7.45
N ARG A 32 -1.37 7.38 -7.97
CA ARG A 32 -0.24 6.84 -7.19
C ARG A 32 0.76 7.90 -6.72
N SER A 33 0.94 8.96 -7.51
CA SER A 33 1.84 10.06 -7.17
C SER A 33 1.23 11.05 -6.17
N LYS A 34 -0.07 10.92 -5.89
CA LYS A 34 -0.85 11.75 -4.96
C LYS A 34 -1.20 10.98 -3.69
N SER A 35 -1.76 11.71 -2.73
CA SER A 35 -2.43 11.12 -1.58
C SER A 35 -3.64 10.30 -2.05
N LEU A 36 -3.80 9.10 -1.48
CA LEU A 36 -4.96 8.25 -1.64
C LEU A 36 -6.22 8.90 -1.05
N LEU A 37 -6.06 9.81 -0.07
CA LEU A 37 -7.16 10.61 0.48
C LEU A 37 -7.52 11.83 -0.39
N SER A 38 -6.80 12.07 -1.48
CA SER A 38 -7.13 13.16 -2.40
C SER A 38 -8.42 12.86 -3.17
N ASP A 39 -9.12 13.92 -3.57
CA ASP A 39 -10.33 13.84 -4.41
C ASP A 39 -10.10 13.01 -5.69
N SER A 40 -8.87 13.04 -6.22
CA SER A 40 -8.49 12.28 -7.42
C SER A 40 -8.47 10.77 -7.21
N ALA A 41 -8.18 10.30 -6.00
CA ALA A 41 -8.17 8.88 -5.64
C ALA A 41 -9.52 8.42 -5.05
N GLY A 42 -10.31 9.37 -4.52
CA GLY A 42 -11.68 9.14 -4.05
C GLY A 42 -11.78 8.25 -2.80
N MET A 43 -10.65 7.96 -2.15
CA MET A 43 -10.56 7.08 -1.01
C MET A 43 -10.90 7.87 0.26
N GLN A 44 -11.81 7.37 1.08
CA GLN A 44 -12.14 8.01 2.36
C GLN A 44 -11.24 7.47 3.47
N ALA A 45 -11.15 8.18 4.59
CA ALA A 45 -10.35 7.75 5.74
C ALA A 45 -10.72 6.33 6.23
N ARG A 46 -12.00 5.95 6.15
CA ARG A 46 -12.46 4.57 6.46
C ARG A 46 -11.89 3.52 5.51
N ASP A 47 -11.73 3.88 4.24
CA ASP A 47 -11.22 2.97 3.20
C ASP A 47 -9.72 2.82 3.39
N LEU A 48 -9.02 3.90 3.77
CA LEU A 48 -7.60 3.84 4.12
C LEU A 48 -7.35 2.98 5.38
N LEU A 49 -8.20 3.08 6.41
CA LEU A 49 -8.12 2.19 7.58
C LEU A 49 -8.32 0.72 7.18
N LYS A 50 -9.30 0.44 6.32
CA LYS A 50 -9.53 -0.91 5.78
C LYS A 50 -8.30 -1.42 5.02
N LEU A 51 -7.70 -0.57 4.19
CA LEU A 51 -6.47 -0.91 3.46
C LEU A 51 -5.35 -1.29 4.44
N TYR A 52 -5.13 -0.53 5.52
CA TYR A 52 -4.11 -0.92 6.51
C TYR A 52 -4.36 -2.28 7.10
N MET A 53 -5.57 -2.56 7.57
CA MET A 53 -5.87 -3.88 8.17
C MET A 53 -5.61 -5.03 7.20
N GLU A 54 -5.93 -4.86 5.91
CA GLU A 54 -5.65 -5.86 4.87
C GLU A 54 -4.13 -6.00 4.62
N LEU A 55 -3.39 -4.90 4.55
CA LEU A 55 -1.93 -4.91 4.35
C LEU A 55 -1.18 -5.50 5.55
N GLU A 56 -1.60 -5.18 6.78
CA GLU A 56 -1.05 -5.73 8.01
C GLU A 56 -1.24 -7.24 8.08
N ASN A 57 -2.45 -7.71 7.73
CA ASN A 57 -2.76 -9.13 7.68
C ASN A 57 -1.97 -9.88 6.58
N GLU A 58 -1.84 -9.28 5.39
CA GLU A 58 -1.13 -9.89 4.25
C GLU A 58 0.38 -9.98 4.47
N PHE A 59 1.00 -8.88 4.90
CA PHE A 59 2.47 -8.81 4.98
C PHE A 59 3.02 -9.09 6.38
N HIS A 60 2.14 -9.26 7.37
CA HIS A 60 2.49 -9.44 8.78
C HIS A 60 3.42 -8.32 9.29
N ILE A 61 3.06 -7.07 8.99
CA ILE A 61 3.80 -5.85 9.36
C ILE A 61 2.85 -4.93 10.15
N ASP A 62 3.38 -4.20 11.13
CA ASP A 62 2.66 -3.12 11.82
C ASP A 62 2.84 -1.79 11.05
N PHE A 63 1.74 -1.16 10.65
CA PHE A 63 1.73 0.11 9.93
C PHE A 63 1.59 1.33 10.84
N ASN A 64 1.34 1.17 12.15
CA ASN A 64 1.24 2.29 13.09
C ASN A 64 2.44 3.26 13.03
N PRO A 65 3.71 2.81 12.91
CA PRO A 65 4.83 3.72 12.76
C PRO A 65 4.73 4.62 11.52
N LEU A 66 4.23 4.09 10.40
CA LEU A 66 4.06 4.86 9.17
C LEU A 66 2.96 5.92 9.31
N VAL A 67 1.91 5.62 10.08
CA VAL A 67 0.83 6.57 10.40
C VAL A 67 1.37 7.76 11.19
N LEU A 68 2.25 7.51 12.17
CA LEU A 68 2.88 8.57 12.98
C LEU A 68 3.79 9.48 12.14
N ASP A 69 4.42 8.95 11.08
CA ASP A 69 5.27 9.71 10.15
C ASP A 69 4.48 10.58 9.14
N GLY A 70 3.14 10.52 9.16
CA GLY A 70 2.26 11.41 8.39
C GLY A 70 2.25 11.20 6.87
N ASN A 71 2.98 10.22 6.34
CA ASN A 71 3.02 9.88 4.90
C ASN A 71 2.33 8.54 4.59
N PHE A 72 1.41 8.13 5.46
CA PHE A 72 0.73 6.84 5.39
C PHE A 72 -0.19 6.72 4.18
N ASP A 73 -0.76 7.83 3.72
CA ASP A 73 -1.76 7.89 2.66
C ASP A 73 -1.17 7.93 1.23
N LYS A 74 0.14 7.75 1.05
CA LYS A 74 0.80 7.75 -0.27
C LYS A 74 1.16 6.34 -0.70
N TYR A 75 0.80 5.96 -1.93
CA TYR A 75 1.09 4.63 -2.48
C TYR A 75 2.57 4.26 -2.40
N ASP A 76 3.47 5.15 -2.82
CA ASP A 76 4.92 4.87 -2.81
C ASP A 76 5.48 4.74 -1.39
N CYS A 77 4.89 5.41 -0.40
CA CYS A 77 5.26 5.27 1.00
C CYS A 77 4.84 3.91 1.55
N LEU A 78 3.62 3.45 1.23
CA LEU A 78 3.17 2.09 1.56
C LEU A 78 4.10 1.04 0.95
N LEU A 79 4.38 1.13 -0.35
CA LEU A 79 5.26 0.21 -1.06
C LEU A 79 6.67 0.20 -0.46
N GLY A 80 7.25 1.38 -0.25
CA GLY A 80 8.58 1.52 0.35
C GLY A 80 8.66 0.91 1.74
N TYR A 81 7.62 1.12 2.57
CA TYR A 81 7.55 0.58 3.91
C TYR A 81 7.47 -0.96 3.92
N ILE A 82 6.60 -1.53 3.08
CA ILE A 82 6.48 -3.00 2.95
C ILE A 82 7.80 -3.59 2.47
N VAL A 83 8.39 -3.05 1.41
CA VAL A 83 9.67 -3.54 0.85
C VAL A 83 10.77 -3.52 1.89
N ARG A 84 10.86 -2.45 2.69
CA ARG A 84 11.85 -2.37 3.78
C ARG A 84 11.61 -3.45 4.82
N LYS A 85 10.37 -3.60 5.29
CA LYS A 85 10.03 -4.51 6.39
C LYS A 85 10.07 -5.99 6.00
N THR A 86 9.70 -6.34 4.77
CA THR A 86 9.85 -7.70 4.25
C THR A 86 11.29 -8.02 3.84
N GLY A 87 12.04 -7.02 3.39
CA GLY A 87 13.47 -7.15 3.13
C GLY A 87 14.29 -7.42 4.40
N GLU A 88 14.01 -6.70 5.48
CA GLU A 88 14.64 -6.89 6.80
C GLU A 88 14.40 -8.31 7.37
N LYS A 89 13.25 -8.93 7.09
CA LYS A 89 12.92 -10.28 7.57
C LYS A 89 13.74 -11.41 6.91
N ASN A 90 14.32 -11.19 5.73
CA ASN A 90 15.06 -12.21 4.98
C ASN A 90 16.58 -12.21 5.24
N VAL A 91 17.06 -11.42 6.21
CA VAL A 91 18.49 -11.30 6.54
C VAL A 91 18.86 -11.98 7.88
N ASN A 92 17.91 -12.65 8.53
CA ASN A 92 18.13 -13.41 9.77
C ASN A 92 17.89 -14.90 9.58
#